data_AF-A0A812GBI8-F1
#
_entry.id   AF-A0A812GBI8-F1
#
_cell.length_a   1.000
_cell.length_b   1.000
_cell.length_c   1.000
_cell.angle_alpha   90.00
_cell.angle_beta   90.00
_cell.angle_gamma   90.00
#
_symmetry.space_group_name_H-M   'P 1'
#
loop_
_entity.id
_entity.type
_entity.pdbx_description
1 polymer ?
#
loop_
_entity_poly.entity_id
_entity_poly.type
_entity_poly.pdbx_seq_one_letter_code
_entity_poly.pdbx_strand_id
1 'polypeptide(L)'
;MKILAKMVSIVFTFSTLVGSALAGGGAEMGEFYAAPDGVKVIYGYNSSQYGNLYRVSTNLYVQTKDDAYLADIKLLIQRLKMSPTGREVLRQIAAYTPVNAPDDTVEPLIEHLQGVDTTKVNVVTVIREPEGAGRLFETVPSTFAERQKSELVYLRQFDGKGVSNTVFFSTKEVVNIPGTDKPFDQAVALGHELIHARDYASGAMPRGSVILKHRHPETGQVTEYSIDKAEYQTTGISHYNNAENGRDAETAIDEIRNDVIMRREEMYFRWKSSGQNKPKAYLKNEKVVSEFHLADDLGAYKRNTYWPAGHYQYHPYTVEVRPAAAGSLSPKWDTLEGKQAHTEVRRALNQSLSEGKETAIVLVDATEQRLSQSLQNSPALTRRGLGNQSAILNYAAKNNIKVVNAYSSENETPLSSLKKRKRSRLYRAISGQSERSNGYKDVQFSVDNQSLLSQELEGQDTVLVMAYSDGQMTTNIVDSLSDDLNRQVLVSRHSNLDYQPSNLNAEESTAWLNIREKQNVKMLGSGSRSRFNICSIQ
;
A
#
# COMPACT_ATOMS: atom_id res chain seq x y z
N MET A 1 9.70 63.42 -49.79
CA MET A 1 10.93 62.90 -50.44
C MET A 1 11.54 61.83 -49.55
N LYS A 2 12.29 60.89 -50.16
CA LYS A 2 13.37 60.00 -49.66
C LYS A 2 13.70 59.97 -48.14
N ILE A 3 14.11 58.88 -47.47
CA ILE A 3 14.25 57.40 -47.66
C ILE A 3 15.42 56.95 -46.73
N LEU A 4 15.33 55.73 -46.15
CA LEU A 4 16.41 54.94 -45.47
C LEU A 4 16.98 55.49 -44.13
N ALA A 5 17.48 54.66 -43.20
CA ALA A 5 17.76 53.20 -43.22
C ALA A 5 17.40 52.51 -41.87
N LYS A 6 16.88 51.27 -41.85
CA LYS A 6 17.57 49.97 -41.54
C LYS A 6 18.24 49.90 -40.14
N MET A 7 18.24 48.81 -39.35
CA MET A 7 17.75 47.40 -39.43
C MET A 7 17.79 46.82 -37.97
N VAL A 8 17.37 45.61 -37.55
CA VAL A 8 16.94 44.33 -38.18
C VAL A 8 15.66 43.80 -37.46
N SER A 9 14.98 42.82 -38.05
CA SER A 9 13.83 42.05 -37.53
C SER A 9 14.13 41.09 -36.36
N ILE A 10 13.07 40.59 -35.70
CA ILE A 10 12.69 39.15 -35.71
C ILE A 10 11.16 39.04 -35.65
N VAL A 11 10.61 38.00 -36.29
CA VAL A 11 9.20 37.89 -36.70
C VAL A 11 8.39 37.04 -35.72
N PHE A 12 7.19 37.51 -35.35
CA PHE A 12 6.14 36.67 -34.77
C PHE A 12 5.17 36.22 -35.88
N THR A 13 5.25 34.95 -36.26
CA THR A 13 4.27 34.31 -37.15
C THR A 13 3.21 33.58 -36.34
N PHE A 14 1.99 34.12 -36.32
CA PHE A 14 0.79 33.36 -35.97
C PHE A 14 0.44 32.45 -37.16
N SER A 15 0.28 31.15 -36.93
CA SER A 15 -0.29 30.24 -37.94
C SER A 15 -1.28 29.26 -37.32
N THR A 16 -2.56 29.49 -37.56
CA THR A 16 -3.64 28.52 -37.35
C THR A 16 -3.77 27.63 -38.59
N LEU A 17 -3.57 26.33 -38.48
CA LEU A 17 -4.01 25.35 -39.48
C LEU A 17 -4.14 23.94 -38.88
N VAL A 18 -4.88 23.09 -39.60
CA VAL A 18 -5.53 21.86 -39.13
C VAL A 18 -4.87 20.63 -39.77
N GLY A 19 -4.84 19.50 -39.04
CA GLY A 19 -4.31 18.20 -39.51
C GLY A 19 -2.81 18.03 -39.22
N SER A 20 -2.30 16.82 -38.93
CA SER A 20 -2.91 15.49 -39.05
C SER A 20 -2.33 14.56 -37.98
N ALA A 21 -3.18 13.89 -37.19
CA ALA A 21 -2.75 12.78 -36.35
C ALA A 21 -2.79 11.48 -37.18
N LEU A 22 -1.65 11.11 -37.78
CA LEU A 22 -1.47 9.80 -38.41
C LEU A 22 -0.78 8.84 -37.42
N ALA A 23 -1.25 7.58 -37.43
CA ALA A 23 -0.77 6.53 -36.54
C ALA A 23 0.36 5.70 -37.16
N GLY A 24 1.13 5.01 -36.29
CA GLY A 24 2.19 4.07 -36.64
C GLY A 24 3.59 4.66 -36.46
N GLY A 25 4.54 4.01 -35.77
CA GLY A 25 4.48 2.74 -35.02
C GLY A 25 5.87 2.34 -34.52
N GLY A 26 5.98 1.49 -33.50
CA GLY A 26 7.26 1.09 -32.87
C GLY A 26 7.53 1.84 -31.55
N ALA A 27 6.85 1.54 -30.45
CA ALA A 27 6.94 0.32 -29.63
C ALA A 27 8.21 0.23 -28.77
N GLU A 28 8.11 0.67 -27.51
CA GLU A 28 8.45 -0.18 -26.36
C GLU A 28 7.31 -0.08 -25.33
N MET A 29 7.14 -1.11 -24.51
CA MET A 29 5.94 -1.28 -23.68
C MET A 29 5.88 -0.24 -22.55
N GLY A 30 4.83 0.59 -22.55
CA GLY A 30 4.36 1.22 -21.32
C GLY A 30 3.71 0.16 -20.43
N GLU A 31 4.53 -0.53 -19.62
CA GLU A 31 4.10 -1.72 -18.88
C GLU A 31 2.83 -1.49 -18.05
N PHE A 32 2.00 -2.54 -18.04
CA PHE A 32 0.65 -2.52 -17.49
C PHE A 32 0.62 -2.58 -15.95
N TYR A 33 1.69 -2.12 -15.30
CA TYR A 33 1.94 -2.14 -13.87
C TYR A 33 2.61 -0.83 -13.42
N ALA A 34 1.81 0.13 -12.96
CA ALA A 34 2.28 0.91 -11.81
C ALA A 34 2.40 -0.07 -10.63
N ALA A 35 3.52 -0.01 -9.90
CA ALA A 35 3.93 -0.99 -8.90
C ALA A 35 2.81 -1.46 -7.94
N PRO A 36 2.92 -2.70 -7.39
CA PRO A 36 1.91 -3.26 -6.50
C PRO A 36 1.55 -2.32 -5.34
N ASP A 37 0.25 -2.24 -5.05
CA ASP A 37 -0.37 -1.57 -3.90
C ASP A 37 -0.28 -0.03 -3.81
N GLY A 38 -0.43 0.70 -4.92
CA GLY A 38 -0.60 2.17 -4.88
C GLY A 38 0.61 2.93 -4.32
N VAL A 39 1.76 2.26 -4.26
CA VAL A 39 3.04 2.82 -3.88
C VAL A 39 3.57 3.65 -5.04
N LYS A 40 3.83 4.93 -4.79
CA LYS A 40 4.47 5.81 -5.78
C LYS A 40 5.90 5.31 -6.02
N VAL A 41 6.13 4.71 -7.19
CA VAL A 41 7.47 4.45 -7.71
C VAL A 41 8.17 5.78 -7.92
N ILE A 42 9.42 5.85 -7.48
CA ILE A 42 10.27 7.02 -7.62
C ILE A 42 11.48 6.58 -8.44
N TYR A 43 11.51 7.02 -9.69
CA TYR A 43 12.66 6.85 -10.56
C TYR A 43 13.82 7.72 -10.05
N GLY A 44 15.06 7.23 -10.17
CA GLY A 44 16.26 7.85 -9.58
C GLY A 44 16.69 7.23 -8.25
N TYR A 45 17.60 7.90 -7.54
CA TYR A 45 18.18 7.44 -6.27
C TYR A 45 19.00 6.13 -6.40
N ASN A 46 20.02 6.11 -7.27
CA ASN A 46 20.92 4.96 -7.47
C ASN A 46 20.20 3.65 -7.87
N SER A 47 19.11 3.72 -8.65
CA SER A 47 18.26 2.57 -8.98
C SER A 47 18.98 1.46 -9.77
N SER A 48 20.02 1.80 -10.53
CA SER A 48 20.89 0.80 -11.20
C SER A 48 21.60 -0.12 -10.20
N GLN A 49 22.06 0.43 -9.08
CA GLN A 49 22.78 -0.32 -8.04
C GLN A 49 21.82 -1.09 -7.14
N TYR A 50 20.80 -0.44 -6.60
CA TYR A 50 19.94 -1.00 -5.53
C TYR A 50 18.50 -1.32 -5.95
N GLY A 51 18.12 -1.03 -7.19
CA GLY A 51 16.75 -1.25 -7.69
C GLY A 51 15.81 -0.08 -7.42
N ASN A 52 14.53 -0.31 -7.71
CA ASN A 52 13.48 0.71 -7.69
C ASN A 52 13.22 1.23 -6.27
N LEU A 53 12.89 2.52 -6.15
CA LEU A 53 12.51 3.14 -4.88
C LEU A 53 10.97 3.21 -4.76
N TYR A 54 10.44 2.56 -3.73
CA TYR A 54 9.02 2.37 -3.48
C TYR A 54 8.59 3.11 -2.20
N ARG A 55 7.75 4.15 -2.31
CA ARG A 55 7.17 4.83 -1.13
C ARG A 55 6.10 4.01 -0.41
N VAL A 56 6.45 3.34 0.68
CA VAL A 56 5.53 2.50 1.48
C VAL A 56 4.78 3.25 2.60
N SER A 57 5.26 4.41 3.02
CA SER A 57 4.55 5.35 3.90
C SER A 57 4.96 6.80 3.61
N THR A 58 4.51 7.77 4.40
CA THR A 58 5.14 9.10 4.41
C THR A 58 6.53 8.99 5.03
N ASN A 59 7.53 9.60 4.39
CA ASN A 59 8.96 9.59 4.74
C ASN A 59 9.66 8.21 4.73
N LEU A 60 8.91 7.10 4.62
CA LEU A 60 9.43 5.74 4.59
C LEU A 60 9.34 5.12 3.19
N TYR A 61 10.48 4.60 2.73
CA TYR A 61 10.67 4.02 1.41
C TYR A 61 11.34 2.65 1.52
N VAL A 62 11.14 1.79 0.53
CA VAL A 62 11.87 0.53 0.35
C VAL A 62 12.61 0.63 -0.97
N GLN A 63 13.88 0.22 -1.01
CA GLN A 63 14.67 0.14 -2.22
C GLN A 63 15.15 -1.29 -2.42
N THR A 64 14.74 -1.91 -3.53
CA THR A 64 15.10 -3.31 -3.85
C THR A 64 14.94 -3.61 -5.35
N LYS A 65 15.56 -4.72 -5.77
CA LYS A 65 15.37 -5.39 -7.07
C LYS A 65 14.42 -6.60 -6.98
N ASP A 66 14.04 -7.02 -5.77
CA ASP A 66 13.23 -8.20 -5.48
C ASP A 66 11.81 -7.80 -5.03
N ASP A 67 10.81 -8.11 -5.86
CA ASP A 67 9.40 -7.86 -5.54
C ASP A 67 8.92 -8.69 -4.32
N ALA A 68 9.56 -9.82 -4.01
CA ALA A 68 9.26 -10.60 -2.80
C ALA A 68 9.72 -9.86 -1.54
N TYR A 69 10.93 -9.29 -1.55
CA TYR A 69 11.42 -8.46 -0.45
C TYR A 69 10.51 -7.23 -0.22
N LEU A 70 10.05 -6.58 -1.29
CA LEU A 70 9.07 -5.49 -1.18
C LEU A 70 7.74 -5.97 -0.53
N ALA A 71 7.27 -7.17 -0.87
CA ALA A 71 6.07 -7.76 -0.30
C ALA A 71 6.24 -8.11 1.20
N ASP A 72 7.39 -8.66 1.58
CA ASP A 72 7.74 -8.98 2.96
C ASP A 72 7.78 -7.71 3.83
N ILE A 73 8.53 -6.68 3.42
CA ILE A 73 8.60 -5.42 4.17
C ILE A 73 7.23 -4.74 4.27
N LYS A 74 6.41 -4.81 3.21
CA LYS A 74 5.00 -4.35 3.28
C LYS A 74 4.19 -5.11 4.32
N LEU A 75 4.36 -6.43 4.44
CA LEU A 75 3.69 -7.25 5.44
C LEU A 75 4.13 -6.88 6.87
N LEU A 76 5.44 -6.67 7.10
CA LEU A 76 5.95 -6.21 8.40
C LEU A 76 5.40 -4.82 8.77
N ILE A 77 5.36 -3.89 7.82
CA ILE A 77 4.72 -2.56 8.00
C ILE A 77 3.21 -2.69 8.26
N GLN A 78 2.52 -3.67 7.67
CA GLN A 78 1.11 -3.95 8.00
C GLN A 78 0.96 -4.49 9.44
N ARG A 79 1.83 -5.38 9.91
CA ARG A 79 1.84 -5.85 11.31
C ARG A 79 2.06 -4.69 12.27
N LEU A 80 3.00 -3.78 11.98
CA LEU A 80 3.19 -2.53 12.74
C LEU A 80 1.94 -1.63 12.76
N LYS A 81 1.15 -1.58 11.68
CA LYS A 81 -0.12 -0.82 11.67
C LYS A 81 -1.21 -1.44 12.54
N MET A 82 -1.11 -2.73 12.90
CA MET A 82 -2.06 -3.40 13.79
C MET A 82 -1.85 -3.04 15.27
N SER A 83 -0.60 -2.81 15.72
CA SER A 83 -0.30 -2.42 17.09
C SER A 83 -0.48 -0.90 17.36
N PRO A 84 -0.96 -0.48 18.54
CA PRO A 84 -0.92 0.90 18.99
C PRO A 84 0.48 1.54 18.88
N THR A 85 1.51 0.85 19.34
CA THR A 85 2.90 1.31 19.34
C THR A 85 3.46 1.39 17.92
N GLY A 86 3.19 0.40 17.06
CA GLY A 86 3.67 0.43 15.68
C GLY A 86 3.03 1.53 14.84
N ARG A 87 1.75 1.85 15.09
CA ARG A 87 1.11 3.06 14.52
C ARG A 87 1.77 4.35 14.98
N GLU A 88 2.23 4.42 16.23
CA GLU A 88 2.93 5.58 16.78
C GLU A 88 4.33 5.73 16.18
N VAL A 89 5.13 4.65 16.09
CA VAL A 89 6.44 4.65 15.39
C VAL A 89 6.27 5.16 13.95
N LEU A 90 5.29 4.63 13.21
CA LEU A 90 5.00 5.06 11.84
C LEU A 90 4.49 6.51 11.77
N ARG A 91 3.80 7.03 12.80
CA ARG A 91 3.40 8.45 12.90
C ARG A 91 4.62 9.35 13.12
N GLN A 92 5.56 8.93 13.96
CA GLN A 92 6.78 9.68 14.23
C GLN A 92 7.67 9.74 12.97
N ILE A 93 7.90 8.61 12.29
CA ILE A 93 8.59 8.57 10.98
C ILE A 93 7.90 9.50 9.97
N ALA A 94 6.57 9.47 9.87
CA ALA A 94 5.82 10.33 8.95
C ALA A 94 5.89 11.83 9.29
N ALA A 95 6.28 12.21 10.52
CA ALA A 95 6.37 13.60 10.98
C ALA A 95 7.80 14.15 10.96
N TYR A 96 8.80 13.32 11.28
CA TYR A 96 10.20 13.75 11.37
C TYR A 96 10.90 13.67 10.01
N THR A 97 11.38 14.82 9.55
CA THR A 97 12.33 14.95 8.45
C THR A 97 13.58 15.68 8.95
N PRO A 98 14.74 15.50 8.28
CA PRO A 98 15.86 16.41 8.41
C PRO A 98 15.44 17.84 8.07
N VAL A 99 16.03 18.82 8.74
CA VAL A 99 15.76 20.25 8.59
C VAL A 99 17.06 21.07 8.65
N ASN A 100 16.95 22.36 8.36
CA ASN A 100 18.05 23.34 8.47
C ASN A 100 17.55 24.61 9.15
N ALA A 101 18.30 25.18 10.08
CA ALA A 101 17.98 26.46 10.69
C ALA A 101 17.93 27.58 9.61
N PRO A 102 17.20 28.69 9.83
CA PRO A 102 17.13 29.79 8.85
C PRO A 102 18.49 30.37 8.47
N ASP A 103 19.46 30.27 9.39
CA ASP A 103 20.84 30.74 9.33
C ASP A 103 21.87 29.66 8.95
N ASP A 104 21.44 28.41 8.71
CA ASP A 104 22.36 27.36 8.25
C ASP A 104 22.84 27.62 6.81
N THR A 105 24.16 27.58 6.62
CA THR A 105 24.82 27.65 5.31
C THR A 105 24.69 26.37 4.47
N VAL A 106 24.20 25.28 5.09
CA VAL A 106 24.07 23.95 4.47
C VAL A 106 22.62 23.48 4.61
N GLU A 107 22.03 23.06 3.50
CA GLU A 107 20.66 22.53 3.40
C GLU A 107 20.39 21.31 4.31
N PRO A 108 19.14 20.84 4.47
CA PRO A 108 18.84 19.63 5.25
C PRO A 108 19.67 18.43 4.75
N LEU A 109 20.22 17.63 5.67
CA LEU A 109 21.02 16.46 5.28
C LEU A 109 20.11 15.32 4.83
N ILE A 110 19.78 15.34 3.55
CA ILE A 110 19.00 14.33 2.84
C ILE A 110 19.87 13.81 1.68
N GLU A 111 20.12 12.50 1.65
CA GLU A 111 21.05 11.84 0.72
C GLU A 111 20.71 12.11 -0.76
N HIS A 112 21.74 12.07 -1.61
CA HIS A 112 21.71 12.49 -3.02
C HIS A 112 20.49 11.96 -3.81
N LEU A 113 19.55 12.87 -4.05
CA LEU A 113 18.31 12.67 -4.80
C LEU A 113 18.52 12.64 -6.34
N GLN A 114 19.63 12.08 -6.83
CA GLN A 114 19.94 12.11 -8.27
C GLN A 114 18.88 11.37 -9.09
N GLY A 115 18.24 12.10 -10.02
CA GLY A 115 17.11 11.61 -10.82
C GLY A 115 15.74 11.67 -10.12
N VAL A 116 15.68 12.03 -8.83
CA VAL A 116 14.43 12.18 -8.08
C VAL A 116 13.93 13.62 -8.14
N ASP A 117 12.66 13.80 -8.43
CA ASP A 117 12.00 15.10 -8.34
C ASP A 117 11.78 15.52 -6.88
N THR A 118 12.73 16.29 -6.35
CA THR A 118 12.78 16.80 -4.98
C THR A 118 11.62 17.74 -4.63
N THR A 119 10.95 18.34 -5.64
CA THR A 119 9.75 19.16 -5.42
C THR A 119 8.53 18.31 -5.06
N LYS A 120 8.59 16.99 -5.33
CA LYS A 120 7.49 16.04 -5.14
C LYS A 120 7.78 14.94 -4.10
N VAL A 121 9.01 14.83 -3.61
CA VAL A 121 9.47 13.73 -2.74
C VAL A 121 10.65 14.17 -1.86
N ASN A 122 10.55 13.97 -0.54
CA ASN A 122 11.70 13.94 0.38
C ASN A 122 11.96 12.48 0.78
N VAL A 123 13.12 11.93 0.42
CA VAL A 123 13.52 10.55 0.77
C VAL A 123 14.25 10.59 2.10
N VAL A 124 13.60 10.18 3.20
CA VAL A 124 14.12 10.36 4.56
C VAL A 124 14.68 9.06 5.14
N THR A 125 13.87 8.00 5.12
CA THR A 125 14.25 6.66 5.61
C THR A 125 14.05 5.66 4.48
N VAL A 126 15.12 4.94 4.13
CA VAL A 126 15.11 3.92 3.06
C VAL A 126 15.44 2.57 3.66
N ILE A 127 14.54 1.60 3.49
CA ILE A 127 14.79 0.20 3.85
C ILE A 127 15.46 -0.50 2.66
N ARG A 128 16.59 -1.17 2.88
CA ARG A 128 17.37 -1.95 1.89
C ARG A 128 17.65 -3.35 2.42
N GLU A 129 17.86 -4.31 1.52
CA GLU A 129 18.46 -5.60 1.89
C GLU A 129 19.91 -5.37 2.39
N PRO A 130 20.40 -6.13 3.40
CA PRO A 130 21.76 -5.97 3.90
C PRO A 130 22.82 -6.37 2.86
N GLU A 131 23.92 -5.64 2.82
CA GLU A 131 24.97 -5.81 1.81
C GLU A 131 26.00 -6.93 2.13
N GLY A 132 25.87 -7.60 3.28
CA GLY A 132 26.82 -8.65 3.70
C GLY A 132 26.24 -9.65 4.70
N ALA A 133 26.68 -10.91 4.59
CA ALA A 133 26.22 -12.01 5.43
C ALA A 133 26.43 -11.73 6.94
N GLY A 134 25.42 -12.03 7.74
CA GLY A 134 25.45 -11.84 9.20
C GLY A 134 25.14 -10.42 9.70
N ARG A 135 25.00 -9.41 8.83
CA ARG A 135 24.36 -8.14 9.17
C ARG A 135 22.85 -8.26 8.91
N LEU A 136 22.07 -8.45 9.98
CA LEU A 136 20.64 -8.74 9.85
C LEU A 136 19.81 -7.46 9.85
N PHE A 137 20.00 -6.62 10.86
CA PHE A 137 19.24 -5.41 11.14
C PHE A 137 20.26 -4.34 11.57
N GLU A 138 20.29 -3.20 10.87
CA GLU A 138 21.19 -2.08 11.18
C GLU A 138 20.64 -0.79 10.58
N THR A 139 20.46 0.25 11.39
CA THR A 139 20.11 1.60 10.92
C THR A 139 21.31 2.53 10.95
N VAL A 140 21.69 3.04 9.78
CA VAL A 140 22.83 3.95 9.62
C VAL A 140 22.39 5.34 9.12
N PRO A 141 23.07 6.42 9.53
CA PRO A 141 22.86 7.74 8.94
C PRO A 141 23.41 7.75 7.50
N SER A 142 22.75 8.52 6.62
CA SER A 142 23.21 8.73 5.25
C SER A 142 24.59 9.36 5.18
N THR A 143 25.37 8.98 4.17
CA THR A 143 26.69 9.55 3.87
C THR A 143 26.60 10.61 2.76
N PHE A 144 27.55 11.54 2.74
CA PHE A 144 27.56 12.67 1.81
C PHE A 144 28.95 12.85 1.21
N ALA A 145 29.05 12.97 -0.11
CA ALA A 145 30.32 13.22 -0.80
C ALA A 145 30.83 14.67 -0.60
N GLU A 146 29.91 15.62 -0.40
CA GLU A 146 30.24 17.02 -0.10
C GLU A 146 30.82 17.15 1.31
N ARG A 147 32.08 17.57 1.42
CA ARG A 147 32.80 17.72 2.69
C ARG A 147 32.05 18.53 3.76
N GLN A 148 31.42 19.64 3.36
CA GLN A 148 30.65 20.49 4.27
C GLN A 148 29.39 19.80 4.82
N LYS A 149 28.82 18.84 4.09
CA LYS A 149 27.70 18.01 4.55
C LYS A 149 28.20 16.87 5.44
N SER A 150 29.28 16.18 5.05
CA SER A 150 29.80 15.04 5.80
C SER A 150 30.34 15.42 7.18
N GLU A 151 31.04 16.56 7.31
CA GLU A 151 31.50 17.11 8.60
C GLU A 151 30.34 17.42 9.56
N LEU A 152 29.13 17.67 9.05
CA LEU A 152 27.93 17.95 9.85
C LEU A 152 27.10 16.70 10.22
N VAL A 153 27.32 15.54 9.58
CA VAL A 153 26.50 14.34 9.79
C VAL A 153 26.43 13.96 11.27
N TYR A 154 27.57 13.82 11.95
CA TYR A 154 27.60 13.42 13.35
C TYR A 154 26.89 14.45 14.25
N LEU A 155 27.14 15.75 14.06
CA LEU A 155 26.52 16.80 14.87
C LEU A 155 24.99 16.81 14.74
N ARG A 156 24.47 16.67 13.52
CA ARG A 156 23.03 16.76 13.24
C ARG A 156 22.20 15.59 13.78
N GLN A 157 22.83 14.51 14.22
CA GLN A 157 22.14 13.41 14.92
C GLN A 157 21.63 13.83 16.32
N PHE A 158 22.07 14.98 16.85
CA PHE A 158 21.89 15.36 18.26
C PHE A 158 21.47 16.82 18.51
N ASP A 159 21.39 17.65 17.47
CA ASP A 159 21.09 19.09 17.59
C ASP A 159 19.62 19.43 17.27
N GLY A 160 18.82 18.42 16.92
CA GLY A 160 17.45 18.55 16.44
C GLY A 160 17.28 18.81 14.95
N LYS A 161 18.35 18.89 14.16
CA LYS A 161 18.26 19.09 12.70
C LYS A 161 18.09 17.78 11.94
N GLY A 162 18.74 16.71 12.40
CA GLY A 162 18.59 15.36 11.85
C GLY A 162 19.30 15.10 10.52
N VAL A 163 19.34 13.82 10.16
CA VAL A 163 19.96 13.26 8.94
C VAL A 163 19.04 12.18 8.37
N SER A 164 18.96 12.06 7.04
CA SER A 164 18.36 10.88 6.40
C SER A 164 19.13 9.61 6.78
N ASN A 165 18.50 8.45 6.60
CA ASN A 165 19.05 7.18 7.06
C ASN A 165 18.64 6.01 6.16
N THR A 166 19.47 4.97 6.20
CA THR A 166 19.20 3.68 5.59
C THR A 166 19.03 2.64 6.70
N VAL A 167 17.94 1.87 6.61
CA VAL A 167 17.67 0.69 7.43
C VAL A 167 18.05 -0.52 6.59
N PHE A 168 19.11 -1.22 6.94
CA PHE A 168 19.41 -2.55 6.38
C PHE A 168 18.60 -3.58 7.16
N PHE A 169 17.80 -4.39 6.46
CA PHE A 169 16.87 -5.33 7.10
C PHE A 169 16.76 -6.64 6.31
N SER A 170 17.13 -7.78 6.91
CA SER A 170 16.92 -9.09 6.30
C SER A 170 15.50 -9.59 6.53
N THR A 171 14.76 -9.99 5.48
CA THR A 171 13.47 -10.70 5.65
C THR A 171 13.63 -12.23 5.64
N LYS A 172 14.84 -12.72 5.33
CA LYS A 172 15.15 -14.13 5.04
C LYS A 172 16.01 -14.78 6.13
N GLU A 173 16.79 -14.01 6.87
CA GLU A 173 17.63 -14.47 7.97
C GLU A 173 17.10 -13.95 9.31
N VAL A 174 17.02 -14.83 10.31
CA VAL A 174 16.58 -14.49 11.66
C VAL A 174 17.58 -14.99 12.70
N VAL A 175 17.47 -14.47 13.92
CA VAL A 175 18.22 -14.89 15.10
C VAL A 175 17.27 -15.21 16.24
N ASN A 176 17.73 -16.03 17.19
CA ASN A 176 17.03 -16.24 18.44
C ASN A 176 17.34 -15.14 19.46
N ILE A 177 16.37 -14.87 20.33
CA ILE A 177 16.56 -14.02 21.51
C ILE A 177 17.57 -14.73 22.44
N PRO A 178 18.68 -14.07 22.82
CA PRO A 178 19.77 -14.74 23.51
C PRO A 178 19.32 -15.41 24.82
N GLY A 179 19.64 -16.70 24.97
CA GLY A 179 19.23 -17.52 26.11
C GLY A 179 17.87 -18.21 25.97
N THR A 180 17.27 -18.16 24.77
CA THR A 180 15.98 -18.80 24.47
C THR A 180 16.01 -19.54 23.13
N ASP A 181 14.99 -20.38 22.89
CA ASP A 181 14.69 -21.01 21.61
C ASP A 181 13.79 -20.14 20.70
N LYS A 182 13.51 -18.89 21.10
CA LYS A 182 12.52 -18.04 20.42
C LYS A 182 13.18 -17.11 19.39
N PRO A 183 12.74 -17.11 18.13
CA PRO A 183 13.20 -16.13 17.15
C PRO A 183 12.77 -14.72 17.54
N PHE A 184 13.56 -13.72 17.15
CA PHE A 184 13.10 -12.35 17.12
C PHE A 184 11.93 -12.20 16.14
N ASP A 185 10.82 -11.63 16.61
CA ASP A 185 9.70 -11.31 15.72
C ASP A 185 10.12 -10.22 14.74
N GLN A 186 9.96 -10.49 13.44
CA GLN A 186 10.43 -9.62 12.37
C GLN A 186 9.72 -8.25 12.31
N ALA A 187 8.47 -8.15 12.78
CA ALA A 187 7.79 -6.85 12.85
C ALA A 187 8.28 -6.04 14.05
N VAL A 188 8.59 -6.70 15.17
CA VAL A 188 9.23 -6.08 16.33
C VAL A 188 10.64 -5.59 15.98
N ALA A 189 11.46 -6.42 15.31
CA ALA A 189 12.79 -6.04 14.85
C ALA A 189 12.76 -4.87 13.85
N LEU A 190 11.84 -4.87 12.87
CA LEU A 190 11.71 -3.73 11.97
C LEU A 190 11.25 -2.47 12.72
N GLY A 191 10.39 -2.62 13.73
CA GLY A 191 9.96 -1.51 14.58
C GLY A 191 11.10 -0.93 15.43
N HIS A 192 12.03 -1.76 15.92
CA HIS A 192 13.26 -1.33 16.60
C HIS A 192 14.11 -0.44 15.67
N GLU A 193 14.43 -0.91 14.47
CA GLU A 193 15.17 -0.12 13.48
C GLU A 193 14.45 1.17 13.07
N LEU A 194 13.11 1.13 12.95
CA LEU A 194 12.32 2.32 12.64
C LEU A 194 12.27 3.34 13.79
N ILE A 195 12.57 2.96 15.03
CA ILE A 195 12.80 3.91 16.12
C ILE A 195 14.14 4.62 15.85
N HIS A 196 15.25 3.90 15.69
CA HIS A 196 16.55 4.50 15.32
C HIS A 196 16.48 5.41 14.09
N ALA A 197 15.72 5.02 13.06
CA ALA A 197 15.48 5.85 11.87
C ALA A 197 14.77 7.18 12.21
N ARG A 198 13.83 7.16 13.16
CA ARG A 198 13.18 8.35 13.74
C ARG A 198 14.16 9.15 14.60
N ASP A 199 15.07 8.52 15.32
CA ASP A 199 16.11 9.21 16.10
C ASP A 199 17.06 10.02 15.20
N TYR A 200 17.60 9.39 14.15
CA TYR A 200 18.41 10.06 13.13
C TYR A 200 17.63 11.17 12.40
N ALA A 201 16.41 10.90 11.93
CA ALA A 201 15.62 11.88 11.18
C ALA A 201 15.16 13.08 12.04
N SER A 202 14.97 12.87 13.36
CA SER A 202 14.67 13.94 14.32
C SER A 202 15.90 14.70 14.82
N GLY A 203 17.10 14.12 14.70
CA GLY A 203 18.31 14.69 15.32
C GLY A 203 18.28 14.60 16.84
N ALA A 204 17.70 13.51 17.36
CA ALA A 204 17.53 13.22 18.78
C ALA A 204 18.05 11.81 19.14
N MET A 205 19.19 11.39 18.58
CA MET A 205 19.86 10.17 19.00
C MET A 205 20.27 10.28 20.48
N PRO A 206 19.99 9.28 21.34
CA PRO A 206 20.40 9.32 22.73
C PRO A 206 21.92 9.25 22.88
N ARG A 207 22.49 10.06 23.78
CA ARG A 207 23.96 10.21 23.93
C ARG A 207 24.55 9.47 25.12
N GLY A 208 25.71 8.86 24.89
CA GLY A 208 26.48 8.11 25.89
C GLY A 208 25.97 6.68 26.04
N SER A 209 26.49 5.97 27.05
CA SER A 209 26.22 4.56 27.28
C SER A 209 25.61 4.26 28.65
N VAL A 210 25.19 3.00 28.83
CA VAL A 210 24.71 2.41 30.09
C VAL A 210 25.49 1.12 30.33
N ILE A 211 25.98 0.93 31.55
CA ILE A 211 26.60 -0.33 31.97
C ILE A 211 25.52 -1.27 32.50
N LEU A 212 25.47 -2.49 31.97
CA LEU A 212 24.51 -3.54 32.34
C LEU A 212 25.24 -4.77 32.89
N LYS A 213 24.51 -5.57 33.69
CA LYS A 213 24.99 -6.85 34.26
C LYS A 213 23.93 -7.92 34.07
N HIS A 214 24.23 -8.91 33.22
CA HIS A 214 23.33 -10.03 32.96
C HIS A 214 24.12 -11.34 32.96
N ARG A 215 23.42 -12.46 33.18
CA ARG A 215 24.03 -13.79 32.99
C ARG A 215 24.20 -14.05 31.50
N HIS A 216 25.41 -14.34 31.06
CA HIS A 216 25.70 -14.65 29.67
C HIS A 216 24.91 -15.90 29.23
N PRO A 217 24.19 -15.86 28.09
CA PRO A 217 23.31 -16.94 27.64
C PRO A 217 23.93 -18.34 27.59
N GLU A 218 25.20 -18.43 27.19
CA GLU A 218 25.85 -19.71 26.89
C GLU A 218 26.67 -20.24 28.08
N THR A 219 27.14 -19.37 28.97
CA THR A 219 28.06 -19.74 30.06
C THR A 219 27.44 -19.59 31.45
N GLY A 220 26.29 -18.92 31.58
CA GLY A 220 25.60 -18.66 32.84
C GLY A 220 26.32 -17.70 33.81
N GLN A 221 27.56 -17.30 33.48
CA GLN A 221 28.39 -16.36 34.25
C GLN A 221 27.81 -14.95 34.17
N VAL A 222 27.98 -14.15 35.22
CA VAL A 222 27.56 -12.74 35.20
C VAL A 222 28.58 -11.93 34.42
N THR A 223 28.16 -11.34 33.31
CA THR A 223 28.97 -10.48 32.45
C THR A 223 28.52 -9.03 32.63
N GLU A 224 29.48 -8.14 32.90
CA GLU A 224 29.32 -6.69 32.81
C GLU A 224 29.68 -6.23 31.39
N TYR A 225 28.86 -5.37 30.80
CA TYR A 225 29.10 -4.79 29.48
C TYR A 225 28.43 -3.42 29.35
N SER A 226 28.88 -2.64 28.37
CA SER A 226 28.33 -1.32 28.05
C SER A 226 27.52 -1.39 26.76
N ILE A 227 26.35 -0.75 26.73
CA ILE A 227 25.56 -0.51 25.51
C ILE A 227 25.27 0.97 25.35
N ASP A 228 25.05 1.44 24.13
CA ASP A 228 24.66 2.83 23.91
C ASP A 228 23.26 3.12 24.48
N LYS A 229 23.02 4.36 24.91
CA LYS A 229 21.68 4.77 25.38
C LYS A 229 20.61 4.62 24.31
N ALA A 230 21.00 4.71 23.03
CA ALA A 230 20.12 4.45 21.90
C ALA A 230 19.55 3.02 21.98
N GLU A 231 20.41 2.02 22.17
CA GLU A 231 20.02 0.61 22.33
C GLU A 231 19.23 0.37 23.62
N TYR A 232 19.64 0.99 24.73
CA TYR A 232 18.95 0.87 26.01
C TYR A 232 17.49 1.35 25.94
N GLN A 233 17.28 2.54 25.35
CA GLN A 233 15.95 3.13 25.20
C GLN A 233 15.13 2.42 24.11
N THR A 234 15.72 2.13 22.96
CA THR A 234 15.02 1.50 21.83
C THR A 234 14.60 0.07 22.16
N THR A 235 15.44 -0.71 22.85
CA THR A 235 15.06 -2.02 23.39
C THR A 235 13.99 -1.89 24.49
N GLY A 236 13.98 -0.79 25.25
CA GLY A 236 13.02 -0.54 26.31
C GLY A 236 13.35 -1.23 27.62
N ILE A 237 14.63 -1.31 27.98
CA ILE A 237 15.13 -2.07 29.14
C ILE A 237 14.56 -1.52 30.47
N SER A 238 14.33 -0.22 30.60
CA SER A 238 13.65 0.36 31.77
C SER A 238 12.22 -0.13 31.92
N HIS A 239 11.44 -0.15 30.83
CA HIS A 239 10.07 -0.65 30.82
C HIS A 239 9.99 -2.13 31.18
N TYR A 240 10.90 -2.96 30.65
CA TYR A 240 11.01 -4.38 31.05
C TYR A 240 11.28 -4.52 32.54
N ASN A 241 12.28 -3.81 33.06
CA ASN A 241 12.62 -3.86 34.48
C ASN A 241 11.48 -3.35 35.38
N ASN A 242 10.75 -2.31 34.98
CA ASN A 242 9.61 -1.81 35.74
C ASN A 242 8.47 -2.84 35.76
N ALA A 243 8.13 -3.46 34.63
CA ALA A 243 7.11 -4.50 34.55
C ALA A 243 7.42 -5.71 35.44
N GLU A 244 8.65 -6.26 35.36
CA GLU A 244 9.08 -7.39 36.20
C GLU A 244 9.10 -7.07 37.70
N ASN A 245 9.26 -5.79 38.08
CA ASN A 245 9.27 -5.34 39.47
C ASN A 245 7.92 -4.75 39.93
N GLY A 246 6.84 -4.89 39.14
CA GLY A 246 5.51 -4.38 39.48
C GLY A 246 5.43 -2.86 39.63
N ARG A 247 6.27 -2.11 38.90
CA ARG A 247 6.31 -0.64 38.89
C ARG A 247 5.52 -0.08 37.70
N ASP A 248 5.07 1.16 37.84
CA ASP A 248 4.36 1.87 36.78
C ASP A 248 5.19 2.01 35.50
N ALA A 249 4.51 2.01 34.36
CA ALA A 249 5.13 2.23 33.06
C ALA A 249 5.58 3.70 32.90
N GLU A 250 6.80 3.89 32.41
CA GLU A 250 7.31 5.21 32.00
C GLU A 250 6.50 5.71 30.79
N THR A 251 5.74 6.79 30.98
CA THR A 251 4.82 7.37 29.96
C THR A 251 5.27 8.72 29.40
N ALA A 252 6.26 9.35 30.04
CA ALA A 252 6.88 10.59 29.57
C ALA A 252 8.04 10.26 28.62
N ILE A 253 8.15 11.01 27.51
CA ILE A 253 9.37 11.03 26.70
C ILE A 253 10.54 11.56 27.53
N ASP A 254 11.76 11.11 27.24
CA ASP A 254 12.94 11.54 27.96
C ASP A 254 13.26 13.03 27.72
N GLU A 255 14.00 13.62 28.66
CA GLU A 255 14.33 15.05 28.64
C GLU A 255 15.11 15.47 27.38
N ILE A 256 16.02 14.62 26.88
CA ILE A 256 16.85 14.93 25.70
C ILE A 256 15.96 14.96 24.45
N ARG A 257 15.04 14.01 24.32
CA ARG A 257 14.04 13.99 23.26
C ARG A 257 13.11 15.20 23.32
N ASN A 258 12.62 15.55 24.51
CA ASN A 258 11.75 16.72 24.70
C ASN A 258 12.47 18.02 24.32
N ASP A 259 13.73 18.20 24.74
CA ASP A 259 14.58 19.32 24.35
C ASP A 259 14.72 19.47 22.83
N VAL A 260 14.92 18.36 22.10
CA VAL A 260 14.98 18.40 20.64
C VAL A 260 13.64 18.77 20.01
N ILE A 261 12.52 18.30 20.56
CA ILE A 261 11.17 18.70 20.09
C ILE A 261 10.97 20.22 20.29
N MET A 262 11.39 20.77 21.43
CA MET A 262 11.35 22.21 21.70
C MET A 262 12.24 23.01 20.72
N ARG A 263 13.46 22.56 20.45
CA ARG A 263 14.35 23.20 19.45
C ARG A 263 13.76 23.17 18.05
N ARG A 264 13.11 22.08 17.64
CA ARG A 264 12.38 22.01 16.36
C ARG A 264 11.16 22.92 16.31
N GLU A 265 10.47 23.09 17.42
CA GLU A 265 9.40 24.08 17.55
C GLU A 265 9.92 25.52 17.39
N GLU A 266 11.03 25.85 18.05
CA GLU A 266 11.70 27.15 17.91
C GLU A 266 12.15 27.41 16.45
N MET A 267 12.86 26.46 15.83
CA MET A 267 13.29 26.56 14.42
C MET A 267 12.11 26.80 13.48
N TYR A 268 10.98 26.12 13.71
CA TYR A 268 9.75 26.32 12.92
C TYR A 268 9.19 27.74 13.06
N PHE A 269 9.16 28.30 14.27
CA PHE A 269 8.72 29.68 14.46
C PHE A 269 9.72 30.70 13.91
N ARG A 270 11.03 30.43 13.97
CA ARG A 270 12.06 31.26 13.33
C ARG A 270 11.84 31.30 11.80
N TRP A 271 11.68 30.16 11.12
CA TRP A 271 11.32 30.13 9.69
C TRP A 271 10.08 30.98 9.39
N LYS A 272 9.01 30.80 10.19
CA LYS A 272 7.75 31.55 10.03
C LYS A 272 7.96 33.06 10.19
N SER A 273 8.75 33.50 11.17
CA SER A 273 9.07 34.93 11.36
C SER A 273 9.89 35.51 10.20
N SER A 274 10.72 34.70 9.56
CA SER A 274 11.49 35.06 8.36
C SER A 274 10.70 34.89 7.05
N GLY A 275 9.38 34.68 7.11
CA GLY A 275 8.51 34.50 5.95
C GLY A 275 8.70 33.19 5.18
N GLN A 276 9.47 32.23 5.70
CA GLN A 276 9.70 30.94 5.05
C GLN A 276 8.54 29.98 5.30
N ASN A 277 7.84 29.58 4.23
CA ASN A 277 6.77 28.58 4.29
C ASN A 277 7.35 27.15 4.32
N LYS A 278 7.72 26.66 5.51
CA LYS A 278 8.27 25.32 5.76
C LYS A 278 7.23 24.42 6.45
N PRO A 279 7.21 23.10 6.19
CA PRO A 279 6.34 22.18 6.90
C PRO A 279 6.73 22.06 8.38
N LYS A 280 5.75 21.75 9.23
CA LYS A 280 5.96 21.51 10.66
C LYS A 280 6.55 20.10 10.88
N ALA A 281 7.84 20.03 11.23
CA ALA A 281 8.57 18.77 11.38
C ALA A 281 8.78 18.33 12.85
N TYR A 282 7.76 18.49 13.70
CA TYR A 282 7.79 18.12 15.13
C TYR A 282 6.42 17.75 15.71
N LEU A 283 6.42 16.91 16.76
CA LEU A 283 5.22 16.42 17.45
C LEU A 283 5.14 16.95 18.89
N LYS A 284 4.10 17.74 19.21
CA LYS A 284 3.86 18.26 20.58
C LYS A 284 3.31 17.20 21.56
N ASN A 285 2.72 16.14 21.02
CA ASN A 285 2.04 15.09 21.76
C ASN A 285 2.65 13.73 21.39
N GLU A 286 3.98 13.66 21.42
CA GLU A 286 4.68 12.42 21.17
C GLU A 286 4.49 11.45 22.34
N LYS A 287 4.46 10.15 22.03
CA LYS A 287 4.41 9.08 23.02
C LYS A 287 5.72 8.30 23.03
N VAL A 288 6.04 7.73 24.19
CA VAL A 288 7.13 6.76 24.34
C VAL A 288 6.82 5.52 23.48
N VAL A 289 7.84 5.00 22.81
CA VAL A 289 7.81 3.78 21.99
C VAL A 289 9.12 3.02 22.19
N SER A 290 9.07 1.69 22.18
CA SER A 290 10.24 0.82 22.28
C SER A 290 9.91 -0.58 21.75
N GLU A 291 10.93 -1.41 21.53
CA GLU A 291 10.83 -2.83 21.23
C GLU A 291 9.97 -3.56 22.27
N PHE A 292 10.16 -3.29 23.56
CA PHE A 292 9.33 -3.82 24.64
C PHE A 292 7.83 -3.58 24.40
N HIS A 293 7.43 -2.33 24.11
CA HIS A 293 6.03 -1.98 23.84
C HIS A 293 5.49 -2.63 22.56
N LEU A 294 6.32 -2.71 21.50
CA LEU A 294 5.97 -3.37 20.24
C LEU A 294 5.75 -4.88 20.43
N ALA A 295 6.63 -5.54 21.19
CA ALA A 295 6.53 -6.95 21.49
C ALA A 295 5.31 -7.26 22.37
N ASP A 296 5.01 -6.41 23.35
CA ASP A 296 3.81 -6.54 24.18
C ASP A 296 2.51 -6.43 23.35
N ASP A 297 2.38 -5.36 22.54
CA ASP A 297 1.23 -5.14 21.66
C ASP A 297 1.02 -6.27 20.62
N LEU A 298 2.10 -6.93 20.19
CA LEU A 298 2.08 -7.97 19.16
C LEU A 298 2.08 -9.40 19.75
N GLY A 299 2.11 -9.56 21.07
CA GLY A 299 2.19 -10.86 21.74
C GLY A 299 3.49 -11.62 21.48
N ALA A 300 4.57 -10.92 21.15
CA ALA A 300 5.89 -11.49 20.88
C ALA A 300 6.71 -11.65 22.17
N TYR A 301 7.76 -12.47 22.10
CA TYR A 301 8.64 -12.68 23.24
C TYR A 301 9.51 -11.43 23.50
N LYS A 302 9.58 -11.00 24.77
CA LYS A 302 10.29 -9.79 25.20
C LYS A 302 11.67 -10.17 25.74
N ARG A 303 12.74 -9.56 25.19
CA ARG A 303 14.10 -9.69 25.76
C ARG A 303 14.30 -8.72 26.93
N ASN A 304 15.05 -9.15 27.93
CA ASN A 304 15.35 -8.35 29.12
C ASN A 304 16.57 -7.42 28.94
N THR A 305 17.33 -7.59 27.85
CA THR A 305 18.53 -6.81 27.57
C THR A 305 18.92 -6.89 26.09
N TYR A 306 19.72 -5.92 25.64
CA TYR A 306 20.45 -5.96 24.38
C TYR A 306 21.84 -6.54 24.62
N TRP A 307 22.20 -7.62 23.93
CA TRP A 307 23.58 -8.11 23.94
C TRP A 307 24.35 -7.55 22.73
N PRO A 308 25.43 -6.77 22.92
CA PRO A 308 26.25 -6.29 21.82
C PRO A 308 27.13 -7.41 21.24
N ALA A 309 27.44 -7.35 19.95
CA ALA A 309 28.14 -8.42 19.21
C ALA A 309 29.52 -8.79 19.77
N GLY A 310 30.22 -7.87 20.45
CA GLY A 310 31.48 -8.15 21.14
C GLY A 310 31.34 -8.98 22.43
N HIS A 311 30.12 -9.17 22.94
CA HIS A 311 29.81 -9.89 24.18
C HIS A 311 28.86 -11.08 23.97
N TYR A 312 28.24 -11.23 22.79
CA TYR A 312 27.43 -12.40 22.43
C TYR A 312 27.47 -12.60 20.91
N GLN A 313 27.80 -13.81 20.47
CA GLN A 313 27.74 -14.18 19.05
C GLN A 313 26.33 -14.62 18.69
N TYR A 314 25.61 -13.79 17.94
CA TYR A 314 24.34 -14.20 17.36
C TYR A 314 24.56 -15.25 16.27
N HIS A 315 23.71 -16.27 16.27
CA HIS A 315 23.75 -17.38 15.32
C HIS A 315 22.60 -17.21 14.32
N PRO A 316 22.81 -16.49 13.19
CA PRO A 316 21.78 -16.33 12.17
C PRO A 316 21.46 -17.65 11.52
N TYR A 317 20.18 -17.84 11.18
CA TYR A 317 19.74 -18.95 10.34
C TYR A 317 18.70 -18.46 9.33
N THR A 318 18.77 -19.00 8.12
CA THR A 318 17.77 -18.75 7.09
C THR A 318 16.47 -19.43 7.47
N VAL A 319 15.39 -18.67 7.54
CA VAL A 319 14.04 -19.24 7.52
C VAL A 319 13.60 -19.36 6.07
N GLU A 320 13.04 -20.51 5.69
CA GLU A 320 12.25 -20.54 4.47
C GLU A 320 11.07 -19.59 4.63
N VAL A 321 11.19 -18.41 4.03
CA VAL A 321 10.04 -17.53 3.76
C VAL A 321 9.18 -18.26 2.74
N ARG A 322 8.34 -19.19 3.22
CA ARG A 322 7.26 -19.77 2.43
C ARG A 322 6.46 -18.59 1.88
N PRO A 323 6.30 -18.43 0.55
CA PRO A 323 5.55 -17.31 -0.01
C PRO A 323 4.17 -17.30 0.63
N ALA A 324 3.87 -16.23 1.37
CA ALA A 324 3.07 -16.27 2.59
C ALA A 324 1.83 -17.19 2.51
N ALA A 325 1.98 -18.42 3.00
CA ALA A 325 0.88 -19.36 3.16
C ALA A 325 -0.04 -18.82 4.26
N ALA A 326 -1.17 -18.23 3.84
CA ALA A 326 -2.02 -17.38 4.68
C ALA A 326 -2.45 -18.03 6.01
N GLY A 327 -1.83 -17.60 7.12
CA GLY A 327 -2.15 -18.08 8.47
C GLY A 327 -2.05 -16.99 9.54
N SER A 328 -3.21 -16.48 9.99
CA SER A 328 -3.50 -15.82 11.28
C SER A 328 -2.51 -14.81 11.90
N LEU A 329 -2.86 -13.56 12.24
CA LEU A 329 -4.11 -12.80 12.12
C LEU A 329 -3.81 -11.36 11.66
N SER A 330 -4.20 -11.04 10.43
CA SER A 330 -4.76 -9.72 10.13
C SER A 330 -6.27 -9.90 10.01
N PRO A 331 -7.12 -8.97 10.46
CA PRO A 331 -8.51 -8.97 10.00
C PRO A 331 -8.46 -8.80 8.47
N LYS A 332 -8.95 -9.84 7.76
CA LYS A 332 -8.65 -10.07 6.34
C LYS A 332 -9.40 -9.07 5.45
N TRP A 333 -8.76 -7.96 5.11
CA TRP A 333 -9.39 -6.93 4.27
C TRP A 333 -8.81 -6.80 2.84
N ASP A 334 -7.78 -7.57 2.51
CA ASP A 334 -7.48 -8.01 1.15
C ASP A 334 -7.42 -9.54 1.17
N THR A 335 -8.45 -10.19 0.66
CA THR A 335 -8.40 -11.63 0.37
C THR A 335 -7.51 -11.83 -0.85
N LEU A 336 -6.62 -12.83 -0.79
CA LEU A 336 -5.81 -13.26 -1.95
C LEU A 336 -6.75 -13.58 -3.12
N GLU A 337 -7.90 -14.16 -2.77
CA GLU A 337 -9.03 -14.49 -3.60
C GLU A 337 -9.58 -13.26 -4.36
N GLY A 338 -9.76 -12.12 -3.68
CA GLY A 338 -10.21 -10.87 -4.30
C GLY A 338 -9.21 -10.29 -5.30
N LYS A 339 -7.91 -10.30 -4.95
CA LYS A 339 -6.84 -9.87 -5.86
C LYS A 339 -6.73 -10.81 -7.07
N GLN A 340 -6.81 -12.13 -6.85
CA GLN A 340 -6.83 -13.13 -7.91
C GLN A 340 -8.03 -12.95 -8.83
N ALA A 341 -9.25 -12.77 -8.32
CA ALA A 341 -10.44 -12.55 -9.13
C ALA A 341 -10.36 -11.29 -10.00
N HIS A 342 -9.76 -10.20 -9.49
CA HIS A 342 -9.50 -9.01 -10.29
C HIS A 342 -8.46 -9.27 -11.39
N THR A 343 -7.36 -9.97 -11.08
CA THR A 343 -6.36 -10.40 -12.07
C THR A 343 -6.96 -11.34 -13.13
N GLU A 344 -7.87 -12.24 -12.74
CA GLU A 344 -8.61 -13.12 -13.66
C GLU A 344 -9.52 -12.32 -14.61
N VAL A 345 -10.30 -11.38 -14.08
CA VAL A 345 -11.13 -10.47 -14.88
C VAL A 345 -10.26 -9.69 -15.87
N ARG A 346 -9.15 -9.12 -15.40
CA ARG A 346 -8.20 -8.37 -16.24
C ARG A 346 -7.58 -9.25 -17.33
N ARG A 347 -7.18 -10.48 -16.98
CA ARG A 347 -6.65 -11.48 -17.92
C ARG A 347 -7.68 -11.86 -18.98
N ALA A 348 -8.92 -12.12 -18.59
CA ALA A 348 -9.97 -12.54 -19.50
C ALA A 348 -10.41 -11.40 -20.44
N LEU A 349 -10.50 -10.17 -19.94
CA LEU A 349 -10.74 -8.98 -20.77
C LEU A 349 -9.58 -8.74 -21.75
N ASN A 350 -8.33 -8.75 -21.28
CA ASN A 350 -7.15 -8.61 -22.15
C ASN A 350 -7.10 -9.71 -23.21
N GLN A 351 -7.40 -10.96 -22.84
CA GLN A 351 -7.46 -12.09 -23.77
C GLN A 351 -8.52 -11.84 -24.86
N SER A 352 -9.76 -11.52 -24.46
CA SER A 352 -10.86 -11.24 -25.39
C SER A 352 -10.50 -10.15 -26.40
N LEU A 353 -10.00 -9.01 -25.92
CA LEU A 353 -9.59 -7.90 -26.79
C LEU A 353 -8.39 -8.25 -27.68
N SER A 354 -7.42 -9.04 -27.18
CA SER A 354 -6.28 -9.50 -27.98
C SER A 354 -6.66 -10.53 -29.06
N GLU A 355 -7.76 -11.26 -28.84
CA GLU A 355 -8.38 -12.15 -29.83
C GLU A 355 -9.27 -11.37 -30.84
N GLY A 356 -9.37 -10.04 -30.71
CA GLY A 356 -10.14 -9.18 -31.60
C GLY A 356 -11.66 -9.21 -31.37
N LYS A 357 -12.12 -9.75 -30.24
CA LYS A 357 -13.54 -9.94 -29.92
C LYS A 357 -14.23 -8.66 -29.47
N GLU A 358 -15.41 -8.42 -30.02
CA GLU A 358 -16.32 -7.38 -29.54
C GLU A 358 -16.76 -7.70 -28.11
N THR A 359 -16.32 -6.87 -27.17
CA THR A 359 -16.40 -7.16 -25.73
C THR A 359 -17.20 -6.09 -25.00
N ALA A 360 -18.13 -6.52 -24.13
CA ALA A 360 -18.91 -5.66 -23.26
C ALA A 360 -18.84 -6.08 -21.78
N ILE A 361 -19.19 -5.16 -20.88
CA ILE A 361 -19.30 -5.38 -19.43
C ILE A 361 -20.74 -5.14 -18.98
N VAL A 362 -21.34 -6.10 -18.30
CA VAL A 362 -22.63 -5.98 -17.63
C VAL A 362 -22.41 -5.84 -16.13
N LEU A 363 -22.78 -4.70 -15.56
CA LEU A 363 -22.90 -4.53 -14.12
C LEU A 363 -24.30 -4.99 -13.69
N VAL A 364 -24.41 -5.82 -12.65
CA VAL A 364 -25.70 -6.20 -12.07
C VAL A 364 -25.88 -5.47 -10.74
N ASP A 365 -26.75 -4.46 -10.71
CA ASP A 365 -27.07 -3.72 -9.47
C ASP A 365 -27.56 -4.72 -8.39
N ALA A 366 -27.00 -4.63 -7.18
CA ALA A 366 -27.51 -5.38 -6.04
C ALA A 366 -28.89 -4.85 -5.62
N THR A 367 -29.78 -5.74 -5.17
CA THR A 367 -31.04 -5.33 -4.53
C THR A 367 -30.74 -4.47 -3.30
N GLU A 368 -31.56 -3.45 -3.02
CA GLU A 368 -31.30 -2.55 -1.88
C GLU A 368 -31.24 -3.33 -0.55
N GLN A 369 -32.08 -4.37 -0.41
CA GLN A 369 -32.06 -5.28 0.73
C GLN A 369 -30.72 -6.01 0.88
N ARG A 370 -30.21 -6.68 -0.17
CA ARG A 370 -28.92 -7.40 -0.09
C ARG A 370 -27.72 -6.45 0.01
N LEU A 371 -27.78 -5.27 -0.61
CA LEU A 371 -26.74 -4.25 -0.48
C LEU A 371 -26.71 -3.65 0.93
N SER A 372 -27.89 -3.38 1.52
CA SER A 372 -28.00 -2.87 2.89
C SER A 372 -27.57 -3.91 3.92
N GLN A 373 -27.96 -5.17 3.75
CA GLN A 373 -27.48 -6.29 4.56
C GLN A 373 -25.95 -6.44 4.44
N SER A 374 -25.38 -6.32 3.23
CA SER A 374 -23.92 -6.32 3.03
C SER A 374 -23.23 -5.09 3.66
N LEU A 375 -23.85 -3.91 3.60
CA LEU A 375 -23.33 -2.70 4.26
C LEU A 375 -23.47 -2.74 5.79
N GLN A 376 -24.41 -3.53 6.34
CA GLN A 376 -24.57 -3.73 7.78
C GLN A 376 -23.59 -4.78 8.31
N ASN A 377 -23.51 -5.94 7.66
CA ASN A 377 -22.58 -7.01 8.02
C ASN A 377 -21.12 -6.60 7.78
N SER A 378 -20.88 -5.88 6.67
CA SER A 378 -19.58 -5.77 6.01
C SER A 378 -19.32 -4.38 5.37
N PRO A 379 -19.50 -3.26 6.09
CA PRO A 379 -19.49 -1.91 5.50
C PRO A 379 -18.18 -1.54 4.79
N ALA A 380 -17.03 -1.98 5.30
CA ALA A 380 -15.73 -1.64 4.72
C ALA A 380 -15.46 -2.38 3.40
N LEU A 381 -15.80 -3.67 3.32
CA LEU A 381 -15.57 -4.49 2.13
C LEU A 381 -16.61 -4.24 1.04
N THR A 382 -17.87 -3.94 1.39
CA THR A 382 -18.86 -3.48 0.40
C THR A 382 -18.44 -2.15 -0.23
N ARG A 383 -17.92 -1.20 0.57
CA ARG A 383 -17.34 0.06 0.04
C ARG A 383 -16.07 -0.17 -0.81
N ARG A 384 -15.23 -1.16 -0.47
CA ARG A 384 -14.04 -1.53 -1.29
C ARG A 384 -14.43 -2.21 -2.60
N GLY A 385 -15.45 -3.07 -2.60
CA GLY A 385 -16.02 -3.68 -3.80
C GLY A 385 -16.48 -2.62 -4.81
N LEU A 386 -17.26 -1.65 -4.32
CA LEU A 386 -17.64 -0.44 -5.07
C LEU A 386 -16.43 0.33 -5.62
N GLY A 387 -15.34 0.40 -4.85
CA GLY A 387 -14.05 0.97 -5.29
C GLY A 387 -13.39 0.18 -6.43
N ASN A 388 -13.35 -1.14 -6.37
CA ASN A 388 -12.71 -2.00 -7.39
C ASN A 388 -13.40 -1.90 -8.76
N GLN A 389 -14.72 -1.68 -8.77
CA GLN A 389 -15.48 -1.45 -10.01
C GLN A 389 -15.02 -0.17 -10.71
N SER A 390 -14.61 0.85 -9.96
CA SER A 390 -14.07 2.07 -10.58
C SER A 390 -12.83 1.79 -11.42
N ALA A 391 -11.99 0.82 -11.03
CA ALA A 391 -10.82 0.43 -11.82
C ALA A 391 -11.20 -0.30 -13.12
N ILE A 392 -12.19 -1.20 -13.07
CA ILE A 392 -12.66 -1.94 -14.26
C ILE A 392 -13.40 -1.00 -15.23
N LEU A 393 -14.18 -0.05 -14.72
CA LEU A 393 -14.84 0.97 -15.54
C LEU A 393 -13.86 1.99 -16.14
N ASN A 394 -12.78 2.33 -15.43
CA ASN A 394 -11.65 3.08 -15.99
C ASN A 394 -10.86 2.29 -17.04
N TYR A 395 -10.88 0.96 -17.01
CA TYR A 395 -10.31 0.11 -18.07
C TYR A 395 -11.25 0.05 -19.29
N ALA A 396 -12.56 -0.10 -19.06
CA ALA A 396 -13.56 -0.05 -20.12
C ALA A 396 -13.53 1.27 -20.88
N ALA A 397 -13.41 2.39 -20.14
CA ALA A 397 -13.18 3.73 -20.66
C ALA A 397 -12.09 3.79 -21.75
N LYS A 398 -10.89 3.32 -21.39
CA LYS A 398 -9.66 3.45 -22.18
C LYS A 398 -9.66 2.57 -23.42
N ASN A 399 -10.33 1.43 -23.35
CA ASN A 399 -10.42 0.46 -24.45
C ASN A 399 -11.75 0.56 -25.21
N ASN A 400 -12.55 1.60 -24.94
CA ASN A 400 -13.87 1.85 -25.55
C ASN A 400 -14.86 0.66 -25.44
N ILE A 401 -14.74 -0.12 -24.38
CA ILE A 401 -15.59 -1.30 -24.09
C ILE A 401 -16.99 -0.82 -23.69
N LYS A 402 -18.04 -1.41 -24.27
CA LYS A 402 -19.43 -1.07 -23.92
C LYS A 402 -19.75 -1.52 -22.50
N VAL A 403 -20.36 -0.64 -21.72
CA VAL A 403 -20.83 -0.92 -20.35
C VAL A 403 -22.36 -0.83 -20.31
N VAL A 404 -23.01 -1.88 -19.78
CA VAL A 404 -24.44 -1.92 -19.53
C VAL A 404 -24.69 -2.15 -18.04
N ASN A 405 -25.48 -1.29 -17.40
CA ASN A 405 -25.89 -1.47 -16.01
C ASN A 405 -27.31 -2.02 -15.95
N ALA A 406 -27.46 -3.28 -15.54
CA ALA A 406 -28.72 -3.99 -15.43
C ALA A 406 -29.31 -3.86 -14.01
N TYR A 407 -30.56 -3.38 -13.91
CA TYR A 407 -31.26 -3.12 -12.64
C TYR A 407 -32.73 -3.57 -12.68
N SER A 408 -33.30 -4.02 -11.55
CA SER A 408 -34.71 -4.44 -11.46
C SER A 408 -35.60 -3.31 -10.93
N SER A 409 -36.85 -3.25 -11.41
CA SER A 409 -37.90 -2.34 -10.92
C SER A 409 -38.64 -2.83 -9.67
N GLU A 410 -38.54 -4.12 -9.32
CA GLU A 410 -39.19 -4.66 -8.11
C GLU A 410 -38.49 -4.18 -6.82
N ASN A 411 -37.30 -3.58 -6.96
CA ASN A 411 -36.49 -3.02 -5.88
C ASN A 411 -36.60 -1.48 -5.86
N GLU A 412 -37.81 -0.93 -6.06
CA GLU A 412 -38.03 0.51 -6.28
C GLU A 412 -37.96 1.40 -5.02
N THR A 413 -37.32 0.96 -3.92
CA THR A 413 -36.73 1.90 -2.96
C THR A 413 -35.32 2.28 -3.41
N PRO A 414 -35.10 3.51 -3.90
CA PRO A 414 -33.76 3.96 -4.24
C PRO A 414 -32.97 4.21 -2.97
N LEU A 415 -31.68 3.85 -2.97
CA LEU A 415 -30.67 4.39 -2.05
C LEU A 415 -30.95 5.87 -1.81
N SER A 416 -31.49 6.19 -0.63
CA SER A 416 -32.21 7.45 -0.37
C SER A 416 -31.35 8.72 -0.41
N SER A 417 -30.05 8.58 -0.69
CA SER A 417 -29.06 9.65 -0.87
C SER A 417 -28.60 9.87 -2.33
N LEU A 418 -28.83 8.93 -3.27
CA LEU A 418 -28.27 8.96 -4.62
C LEU A 418 -29.33 8.81 -5.73
N LYS A 419 -30.00 9.94 -6.04
CA LYS A 419 -30.92 10.09 -7.19
C LYS A 419 -30.33 9.46 -8.47
N LYS A 420 -31.14 8.74 -9.26
CA LYS A 420 -30.76 8.03 -10.53
C LYS A 420 -29.78 8.81 -11.43
N ARG A 421 -30.00 10.12 -11.60
CA ARG A 421 -29.11 11.06 -12.34
C ARG A 421 -27.67 11.18 -11.77
N LYS A 422 -27.48 11.09 -10.45
CA LYS A 422 -26.14 11.12 -9.82
C LYS A 422 -25.39 9.79 -10.05
N ARG A 423 -26.07 8.64 -9.99
CA ARG A 423 -25.46 7.33 -10.24
C ARG A 423 -24.97 7.17 -11.69
N SER A 424 -25.82 7.49 -12.66
CA SER A 424 -25.46 7.48 -14.09
C SER A 424 -24.31 8.48 -14.39
N ARG A 425 -24.31 9.67 -13.76
CA ARG A 425 -23.18 10.61 -13.83
C ARG A 425 -21.89 10.11 -13.16
N LEU A 426 -22.00 9.40 -12.03
CA LEU A 426 -20.85 8.84 -11.32
C LEU A 426 -20.17 7.77 -12.18
N TYR A 427 -20.93 6.81 -12.72
CA TYR A 427 -20.37 5.79 -13.59
C TYR A 427 -19.86 6.35 -14.93
N ARG A 428 -20.52 7.37 -15.52
CA ARG A 428 -19.96 8.10 -16.69
C ARG A 428 -18.67 8.85 -16.38
N ALA A 429 -18.57 9.53 -15.23
CA ALA A 429 -17.37 10.25 -14.83
C ALA A 429 -16.20 9.29 -14.53
N ILE A 430 -16.50 8.13 -13.96
CA ILE A 430 -15.55 7.04 -13.71
C ILE A 430 -15.15 6.32 -15.02
N SER A 431 -16.04 6.25 -16.02
CA SER A 431 -15.74 5.67 -17.33
C SER A 431 -15.17 6.66 -18.35
N GLY A 432 -14.85 7.89 -17.96
CA GLY A 432 -14.10 8.86 -18.80
C GLY A 432 -14.71 9.19 -20.19
N GLN A 433 -15.94 8.76 -20.46
CA GLN A 433 -16.53 8.79 -21.79
C GLN A 433 -17.29 10.10 -22.05
N SER A 434 -17.11 10.66 -23.25
CA SER A 434 -17.77 11.92 -23.64
C SER A 434 -19.28 11.76 -23.81
N GLU A 435 -20.06 12.86 -23.68
CA GLU A 435 -21.52 12.83 -23.79
C GLU A 435 -22.08 12.35 -25.15
N ARG A 436 -21.21 12.12 -26.16
CA ARG A 436 -21.59 11.69 -27.51
C ARG A 436 -21.36 10.19 -27.79
N SER A 437 -20.87 9.39 -26.84
CA SER A 437 -20.58 7.96 -27.08
C SER A 437 -21.67 7.02 -26.52
N ASN A 438 -21.95 5.94 -27.25
CA ASN A 438 -22.92 4.89 -26.89
C ASN A 438 -22.41 3.91 -25.80
N GLY A 439 -21.26 4.16 -25.19
CA GLY A 439 -20.51 3.20 -24.37
C GLY A 439 -21.01 2.98 -22.93
N TYR A 440 -22.02 3.74 -22.45
CA TYR A 440 -22.68 3.44 -21.17
C TYR A 440 -24.21 3.53 -21.30
N LYS A 441 -24.93 2.47 -20.92
CA LYS A 441 -26.40 2.44 -20.86
C LYS A 441 -26.91 1.80 -19.56
N ASP A 442 -28.01 2.32 -19.03
CA ASP A 442 -28.77 1.70 -17.93
C ASP A 442 -29.95 0.91 -18.54
N VAL A 443 -30.04 -0.39 -18.29
CA VAL A 443 -31.11 -1.29 -18.79
C VAL A 443 -31.92 -1.83 -17.61
N GLN A 444 -33.25 -1.72 -17.69
CA GLN A 444 -34.15 -2.34 -16.73
C GLN A 444 -34.34 -3.81 -17.12
N PHE A 445 -34.08 -4.72 -16.19
CA PHE A 445 -34.22 -6.16 -16.39
C PHE A 445 -35.36 -6.71 -15.52
N SER A 446 -36.32 -7.36 -16.18
CA SER A 446 -37.35 -8.21 -15.58
C SER A 446 -37.52 -9.46 -16.46
N VAL A 447 -38.20 -10.49 -15.95
CA VAL A 447 -38.47 -11.72 -16.73
C VAL A 447 -39.23 -11.40 -18.03
N ASP A 448 -40.14 -10.42 -17.99
CA ASP A 448 -40.92 -9.99 -19.17
C ASP A 448 -40.14 -9.13 -20.18
N ASN A 449 -38.96 -8.62 -19.82
CA ASN A 449 -38.19 -7.64 -20.61
C ASN A 449 -36.73 -8.07 -20.89
N GLN A 450 -36.44 -9.37 -20.79
CA GLN A 450 -35.09 -9.94 -21.03
C GLN A 450 -34.48 -9.51 -22.37
N SER A 451 -35.31 -9.39 -23.41
CA SER A 451 -34.92 -9.00 -24.76
C SER A 451 -34.20 -7.65 -24.85
N LEU A 452 -34.48 -6.69 -23.96
CA LEU A 452 -33.82 -5.37 -23.96
C LEU A 452 -32.33 -5.46 -23.62
N LEU A 453 -31.95 -6.35 -22.70
CA LEU A 453 -30.54 -6.56 -22.36
C LEU A 453 -29.80 -7.26 -23.51
N SER A 454 -30.44 -8.25 -24.14
CA SER A 454 -29.85 -8.97 -25.27
C SER A 454 -29.72 -8.11 -26.53
N GLN A 455 -30.69 -7.24 -26.82
CA GLN A 455 -30.60 -6.23 -27.89
C GLN A 455 -29.47 -5.24 -27.65
N GLU A 456 -29.25 -4.80 -26.39
CA GLU A 456 -28.12 -3.93 -26.06
C GLU A 456 -26.76 -4.64 -26.09
N LEU A 457 -26.72 -5.95 -26.26
CA LEU A 457 -25.48 -6.73 -26.35
C LEU A 457 -25.41 -7.51 -27.67
N GLU A 458 -26.25 -7.16 -28.64
CA GLU A 458 -26.21 -7.68 -30.00
C GLU A 458 -24.86 -7.34 -30.67
N GLY A 459 -24.27 -8.33 -31.35
CA GLY A 459 -22.94 -8.20 -31.95
C GLY A 459 -21.78 -8.13 -30.95
N GLN A 460 -21.96 -8.57 -29.69
CA GLN A 460 -20.87 -8.72 -28.73
C GLN A 460 -20.50 -10.20 -28.57
N ASP A 461 -19.30 -10.57 -29.02
CA ASP A 461 -18.75 -11.93 -28.94
C ASP A 461 -18.48 -12.36 -27.48
N THR A 462 -18.22 -11.40 -26.58
CA THR A 462 -17.90 -11.68 -25.18
C THR A 462 -18.52 -10.66 -24.23
N VAL A 463 -19.19 -11.16 -23.20
CA VAL A 463 -19.81 -10.32 -22.16
C VAL A 463 -19.27 -10.71 -20.79
N LEU A 464 -18.64 -9.74 -20.12
CA LEU A 464 -18.23 -9.86 -18.72
C LEU A 464 -19.37 -9.41 -17.80
N VAL A 465 -19.99 -10.34 -17.08
CA VAL A 465 -20.95 -10.06 -16.02
C VAL A 465 -20.22 -9.85 -14.70
N MET A 466 -20.35 -8.66 -14.12
CA MET A 466 -19.92 -8.31 -12.78
C MET A 466 -21.11 -8.37 -11.83
N ALA A 467 -21.19 -9.46 -11.06
CA ALA A 467 -22.28 -9.71 -10.11
C ALA A 467 -21.97 -9.11 -8.73
N TYR A 468 -22.94 -8.39 -8.16
CA TYR A 468 -22.87 -7.78 -6.83
C TYR A 468 -23.67 -8.57 -5.77
N SER A 469 -24.54 -9.46 -6.24
CA SER A 469 -25.22 -10.47 -5.44
C SER A 469 -25.29 -11.76 -6.25
N ASP A 470 -25.33 -12.90 -5.58
CA ASP A 470 -25.55 -14.20 -6.23
C ASP A 470 -27.04 -14.59 -6.31
N GLY A 471 -27.95 -13.61 -6.23
CA GLY A 471 -29.39 -13.89 -6.17
C GLY A 471 -30.05 -14.13 -7.52
N GLN A 472 -31.33 -14.52 -7.48
CA GLN A 472 -32.12 -14.92 -8.65
C GLN A 472 -32.06 -13.94 -9.84
N MET A 473 -31.97 -12.63 -9.58
CA MET A 473 -31.83 -11.64 -10.65
C MET A 473 -30.51 -11.79 -11.42
N THR A 474 -29.40 -12.06 -10.73
CA THR A 474 -28.09 -12.27 -11.34
C THR A 474 -28.07 -13.56 -12.15
N THR A 475 -28.62 -14.65 -11.61
CA THR A 475 -28.72 -15.91 -12.34
C THR A 475 -29.56 -15.73 -13.59
N ASN A 476 -30.75 -15.12 -13.50
CA ASN A 476 -31.61 -14.86 -14.67
C ASN A 476 -30.92 -13.99 -15.74
N ILE A 477 -30.09 -13.02 -15.34
CA ILE A 477 -29.28 -12.23 -16.29
C ILE A 477 -28.22 -13.09 -16.98
N VAL A 478 -27.43 -13.85 -16.23
CA VAL A 478 -26.38 -14.71 -16.81
C VAL A 478 -27.00 -15.79 -17.71
N ASP A 479 -28.11 -16.37 -17.27
CA ASP A 479 -28.86 -17.39 -17.99
C ASP A 479 -29.35 -16.84 -19.35
N SER A 480 -30.07 -15.72 -19.35
CA SER A 480 -30.55 -15.06 -20.57
C SER A 480 -29.42 -14.60 -21.51
N LEU A 481 -28.28 -14.14 -20.98
CA LEU A 481 -27.11 -13.79 -21.78
C LEU A 481 -26.43 -15.00 -22.43
N SER A 482 -26.60 -16.19 -21.85
CA SER A 482 -25.99 -17.43 -22.30
C SER A 482 -26.85 -18.26 -23.25
N ASP A 483 -28.08 -17.82 -23.55
CA ASP A 483 -28.91 -18.46 -24.58
C ASP A 483 -28.37 -18.20 -26.01
N ASP A 484 -27.58 -17.13 -26.19
CA ASP A 484 -26.76 -16.91 -27.39
C ASP A 484 -25.49 -17.76 -27.32
N LEU A 485 -25.52 -18.96 -27.90
CA LEU A 485 -24.40 -19.91 -27.90
C LEU A 485 -23.14 -19.39 -28.60
N ASN A 486 -23.25 -18.34 -29.44
CA ASN A 486 -22.08 -17.73 -30.09
C ASN A 486 -21.34 -16.75 -29.16
N ARG A 487 -22.00 -16.30 -28.09
CA ARG A 487 -21.48 -15.34 -27.12
C ARG A 487 -20.85 -16.04 -25.92
N GLN A 488 -19.60 -15.70 -25.62
CA GLN A 488 -18.94 -16.14 -24.40
C GLN A 488 -19.36 -15.26 -23.21
N VAL A 489 -19.98 -15.85 -22.19
CA VAL A 489 -20.39 -15.16 -20.96
C VAL A 489 -19.37 -15.41 -19.85
N LEU A 490 -18.56 -14.40 -19.53
CA LEU A 490 -17.58 -14.43 -18.45
C LEU A 490 -18.24 -13.93 -17.17
N VAL A 491 -18.23 -14.68 -16.07
CA VAL A 491 -18.93 -14.30 -14.84
C VAL A 491 -17.97 -14.09 -13.68
N SER A 492 -17.98 -12.90 -13.08
CA SER A 492 -17.21 -12.59 -11.86
C SER A 492 -18.15 -12.28 -10.70
N ARG A 493 -18.18 -13.19 -9.72
CA ARG A 493 -18.99 -13.09 -8.49
C ARG A 493 -18.31 -12.29 -7.37
N HIS A 494 -17.01 -12.03 -7.48
CA HIS A 494 -16.18 -11.45 -6.42
C HIS A 494 -16.17 -9.91 -6.36
N SER A 495 -17.21 -9.22 -6.87
CA SER A 495 -17.26 -7.76 -6.81
C SER A 495 -17.53 -7.22 -5.38
N ASN A 496 -18.02 -8.05 -4.47
CA ASN A 496 -18.15 -7.79 -3.04
C ASN A 496 -17.26 -8.75 -2.24
N LEU A 497 -16.23 -8.21 -1.57
CA LEU A 497 -15.14 -9.01 -0.99
C LEU A 497 -15.45 -9.72 0.33
N ASP A 498 -16.61 -9.45 0.96
CA ASP A 498 -17.03 -10.07 2.23
C ASP A 498 -18.12 -11.13 2.07
N TYR A 499 -18.37 -11.55 0.83
CA TYR A 499 -19.25 -12.68 0.60
C TYR A 499 -18.52 -13.96 1.02
N GLN A 500 -18.74 -14.38 2.28
CA GLN A 500 -18.98 -15.81 2.48
C GLN A 500 -20.06 -16.21 1.46
N PRO A 501 -19.92 -17.36 0.76
CA PRO A 501 -20.96 -17.81 -0.14
C PRO A 501 -22.26 -17.77 0.65
N SER A 502 -23.23 -16.98 0.17
CA SER A 502 -24.47 -16.78 0.91
C SER A 502 -25.12 -18.13 1.20
N ASN A 503 -25.99 -18.13 2.19
CA ASN A 503 -27.06 -19.11 2.28
C ASN A 503 -27.99 -18.90 1.06
N LEU A 504 -27.49 -19.27 -0.13
CA LEU A 504 -28.29 -19.47 -1.33
C LEU A 504 -29.34 -20.50 -0.95
N ASN A 505 -30.60 -20.18 -1.20
CA ASN A 505 -31.63 -21.19 -1.05
C ASN A 505 -31.41 -22.29 -2.11
N ALA A 506 -32.12 -23.42 -1.98
CA ALA A 506 -31.96 -24.55 -2.90
C ALA A 506 -32.20 -24.18 -4.37
N GLU A 507 -33.10 -23.22 -4.63
CA GLU A 507 -33.45 -22.72 -5.96
C GLU A 507 -32.30 -21.90 -6.58
N GLU A 508 -31.77 -20.91 -5.87
CA GLU A 508 -30.63 -20.09 -6.29
C GLU A 508 -29.36 -20.94 -6.48
N SER A 509 -29.13 -21.93 -5.59
CA SER A 509 -28.02 -22.87 -5.73
C SER A 509 -28.16 -23.75 -6.98
N THR A 510 -29.37 -24.21 -7.28
CA THR A 510 -29.66 -25.02 -8.49
C THR A 510 -29.50 -24.18 -9.76
N ALA A 511 -29.98 -22.93 -9.74
CA ALA A 511 -29.80 -22.00 -10.86
C ALA A 511 -28.31 -21.76 -11.19
N TRP A 512 -27.45 -21.57 -10.17
CA TRP A 512 -26.00 -21.45 -10.38
C TRP A 512 -25.34 -22.75 -10.87
N LEU A 513 -25.83 -23.93 -10.49
CA LEU A 513 -25.34 -25.20 -11.04
C LEU A 513 -25.64 -25.28 -12.53
N ASN A 514 -26.91 -25.06 -12.92
CA ASN A 514 -27.35 -25.13 -14.31
C ASN A 514 -26.57 -24.14 -15.21
N ILE A 515 -26.36 -22.92 -14.74
CA ILE A 515 -25.57 -21.88 -15.44
C ILE A 515 -24.11 -22.31 -15.64
N ARG A 516 -23.50 -22.99 -14.66
CA ARG A 516 -22.12 -23.46 -14.74
C ARG A 516 -21.93 -24.58 -15.77
N GLU A 517 -22.98 -25.34 -16.09
CA GLU A 517 -22.94 -26.44 -17.06
C GLU A 517 -23.12 -25.98 -18.52
N LYS A 518 -23.57 -24.73 -18.75
CA LYS A 518 -23.67 -24.14 -20.09
C LYS A 518 -22.28 -23.93 -20.72
N GLN A 519 -22.08 -24.44 -21.94
CA GLN A 519 -20.77 -24.50 -22.62
C GLN A 519 -20.13 -23.13 -22.90
N ASN A 520 -20.94 -22.10 -23.10
CA ASN A 520 -20.52 -20.73 -23.38
C ASN A 520 -20.34 -19.87 -22.11
N VAL A 521 -20.64 -20.40 -20.92
CA VAL A 521 -20.45 -19.71 -19.64
C VAL A 521 -19.11 -20.09 -19.02
N LYS A 522 -18.33 -19.07 -18.60
CA LYS A 522 -17.06 -19.26 -17.90
C LYS A 522 -17.05 -18.47 -16.60
N MET A 523 -17.16 -19.20 -15.50
CA MET A 523 -16.98 -18.65 -14.15
C MET A 523 -15.50 -18.27 -13.95
N LEU A 524 -15.24 -17.01 -13.61
CA LEU A 524 -13.92 -16.51 -13.21
C LEU A 524 -13.78 -16.66 -11.68
N GLY A 525 -12.66 -17.19 -11.19
CA GLY A 525 -12.55 -17.61 -9.79
C GLY A 525 -11.12 -17.85 -9.29
N SER A 526 -10.91 -17.59 -8.01
CA SER A 526 -9.59 -17.64 -7.39
C SER A 526 -9.09 -19.06 -7.08
N GLY A 527 -8.06 -19.50 -7.80
CA GLY A 527 -7.18 -20.61 -7.41
C GLY A 527 -7.86 -21.96 -7.17
N SER A 528 -7.39 -22.68 -6.15
CA SER A 528 -7.84 -24.04 -5.78
C SER A 528 -9.32 -24.12 -5.36
N ARG A 529 -10.00 -22.98 -5.16
CA ARG A 529 -11.43 -22.91 -4.84
C ARG A 529 -12.37 -22.85 -6.05
N SER A 530 -11.84 -22.82 -7.28
CA SER A 530 -12.64 -22.97 -8.51
C SER A 530 -13.58 -24.20 -8.51
N ARG A 531 -13.25 -25.26 -7.77
CA ARG A 531 -14.11 -26.45 -7.58
C ARG A 531 -15.15 -26.33 -6.46
N PHE A 532 -14.96 -25.43 -5.49
CA PHE A 532 -15.80 -25.33 -4.28
C PHE A 532 -16.96 -24.33 -4.40
N ASN A 533 -17.00 -23.50 -5.44
CA ASN A 533 -17.93 -22.36 -5.58
C ASN A 533 -19.45 -22.68 -5.68
N ILE A 534 -19.85 -23.96 -5.64
CA ILE A 534 -21.25 -24.41 -5.46
C ILE A 534 -21.34 -25.71 -4.63
N CYS A 535 -20.24 -26.15 -3.99
CA CYS A 535 -20.11 -27.53 -3.46
C CYS A 535 -19.64 -27.56 -2.00
N SER A 536 -20.24 -26.72 -1.14
CA SER A 536 -20.20 -26.89 0.31
C SER A 536 -21.62 -26.98 0.86
N ILE A 537 -22.34 -28.01 0.43
CA ILE A 537 -23.50 -28.54 1.16
C ILE A 537 -22.99 -29.70 2.01
N GLN A 538 -22.83 -29.45 3.30
CA GLN A 538 -23.04 -30.40 4.40
C GLN A 538 -23.23 -29.62 5.69
#